data_AF-A0A101IFG0-F1
#
_entry.id   AF-A0A101IFG0-F1
#
_cell.length_a   1.000
_cell.length_b   1.000
_cell.length_c   1.000
_cell.angle_alpha   90.00
_cell.angle_beta   90.00
_cell.angle_gamma   90.00
#
_symmetry.space_group_name_H-M   'P 1'
#
loop_
_entity.id
_entity.type
_entity.pdbx_description
1 polymer ?
#
loop_
_entity_poly.entity_id
_entity_poly.type
_entity_poly.pdbx_seq_one_letter_code
_entity_poly.pdbx_strand_id
1 'polypeptide(L)'
;MSERILKRAIFTVFILMLALTAGTVYALDTVIGSTGIYLNGEREAVRTQETNLGNLMTDAMRAFSGADIALWNGGGIRASAKVGDITLEKAMEIFPFENGLVTLEVTGAELIEILEHSVDAYPAVAGKFLQVSGLRFYFSPNRPAGQRVLNVYVGGEPLHINKTYVLATSDFLAAGGDAYEMFLDKELTYLGVTEQQVFIRHLMENSPVFPKVEGRIVVVW
;
A
#
# COMPACT_ATOMS: atom_id res chain seq x y z
N MET A 1 -32.44 15.73 3.00
CA MET A 1 -31.39 14.85 2.45
C MET A 1 -30.16 14.98 3.34
N SER A 2 -29.58 13.88 3.82
CA SER A 2 -28.45 13.99 4.77
C SER A 2 -27.19 14.47 4.04
N GLU A 3 -26.32 15.21 4.74
CA GLU A 3 -25.05 15.70 4.20
C GLU A 3 -24.18 14.57 3.64
N ARG A 4 -24.29 13.35 4.19
CA ARG A 4 -23.64 12.13 3.65
C ARG A 4 -24.19 11.70 2.30
N ILE A 5 -25.50 11.82 2.08
CA ILE A 5 -26.14 11.48 0.80
C ILE A 5 -25.78 12.51 -0.27
N LEU A 6 -25.70 13.80 0.11
CA LEU A 6 -25.28 14.87 -0.80
C LEU A 6 -23.78 14.75 -1.17
N LYS A 7 -22.90 14.47 -0.20
CA LYS A 7 -21.47 14.19 -0.45
C LYS A 7 -21.31 12.97 -1.35
N ARG A 8 -22.04 11.87 -1.10
CA ARG A 8 -22.03 10.69 -1.98
C ARG A 8 -22.55 10.97 -3.39
N ALA A 9 -23.61 11.77 -3.55
CA ALA A 9 -24.15 12.09 -4.87
C ALA A 9 -23.21 13.02 -5.68
N ILE A 10 -22.63 14.03 -5.03
CA ILE A 10 -21.59 14.88 -5.64
C ILE A 10 -20.36 14.05 -6.00
N PHE A 11 -19.98 13.11 -5.13
CA PHE A 11 -18.86 12.20 -5.31
C PHE A 11 -19.07 11.20 -6.46
N THR A 12 -20.27 10.61 -6.59
CA THR A 12 -20.61 9.73 -7.72
C THR A 12 -20.60 10.52 -9.03
N VAL A 13 -21.08 11.77 -9.05
CA VAL A 13 -21.00 12.65 -10.23
C VAL A 13 -19.55 13.06 -10.54
N PHE A 14 -18.72 13.27 -9.53
CA PHE A 14 -17.29 13.57 -9.69
C PHE A 14 -16.48 12.36 -10.21
N ILE A 15 -16.78 11.14 -9.74
CA ILE A 15 -16.23 9.89 -10.27
C ILE A 15 -16.71 9.62 -11.69
N LEU A 16 -18.00 9.86 -11.98
CA LEU A 16 -18.52 9.76 -13.35
C LEU A 16 -17.87 10.81 -14.27
N MET A 17 -17.51 12.00 -13.79
CA MET A 17 -16.71 12.95 -14.57
C MET A 17 -15.26 12.48 -14.77
N LEU A 18 -14.61 11.90 -13.75
CA LEU A 18 -13.31 11.21 -13.90
C LEU A 18 -13.34 10.08 -14.93
N ALA A 19 -14.47 9.38 -15.08
CA ALA A 19 -14.62 8.25 -16.00
C ALA A 19 -15.19 8.63 -17.40
N LEU A 20 -15.93 9.74 -17.54
CA LEU A 20 -16.61 10.11 -18.79
C LEU A 20 -15.91 11.17 -19.64
N THR A 21 -14.87 11.83 -19.15
CA THR A 21 -14.10 12.76 -19.97
C THR A 21 -12.74 12.17 -20.29
N ALA A 22 -12.66 11.46 -21.41
CA ALA A 22 -11.46 11.50 -22.22
C ALA A 22 -11.14 12.99 -22.50
N GLY A 23 -10.29 13.60 -21.67
CA GLY A 23 -9.84 14.98 -21.87
C GLY A 23 -9.83 15.93 -20.66
N THR A 24 -10.26 15.55 -19.46
CA THR A 24 -10.05 16.44 -18.29
C THR A 24 -8.68 16.17 -17.68
N VAL A 25 -7.68 16.90 -18.19
CA VAL A 25 -6.39 17.07 -17.51
C VAL A 25 -6.67 17.93 -16.28
N TYR A 26 -6.67 17.33 -15.09
CA TYR A 26 -6.66 18.12 -13.86
C TYR A 26 -5.34 18.88 -13.79
N ALA A 27 -5.41 20.17 -13.47
CA ALA A 27 -4.21 20.96 -13.24
C ALA A 27 -3.45 20.37 -12.05
N LEU A 28 -2.12 20.30 -12.17
CA LEU A 28 -1.25 19.67 -11.17
C LEU A 28 -1.38 20.31 -9.77
N ASP A 29 -1.76 21.58 -9.71
CA ASP A 29 -2.00 22.35 -8.48
C ASP A 29 -3.38 22.08 -7.83
N THR A 30 -4.23 21.24 -8.44
CA THR A 30 -5.53 20.87 -7.87
C THR A 30 -5.36 20.18 -6.53
N VAL A 31 -5.96 20.73 -5.47
CA VAL A 31 -6.01 20.09 -4.14
C VAL A 31 -6.97 18.90 -4.19
N ILE A 32 -6.45 17.70 -3.91
CA ILE A 32 -7.21 16.43 -3.91
C ILE A 32 -7.48 15.90 -2.50
N GLY A 33 -6.95 16.56 -1.48
CA GLY A 33 -7.14 16.19 -0.09
C GLY A 33 -6.20 16.98 0.82
N SER A 34 -6.15 16.59 2.08
CA SER A 34 -5.26 17.20 3.07
C SER A 34 -4.84 16.17 4.11
N THR A 35 -3.74 16.42 4.80
CA THR A 35 -3.27 15.62 5.93
C THR A 35 -3.06 16.52 7.15
N GLY A 36 -3.52 16.07 8.31
CA GLY A 36 -3.28 16.78 9.56
C GLY A 36 -1.94 16.44 10.24
N ILE A 37 -1.16 15.55 9.62
CA ILE A 37 0.13 15.06 10.12
C ILE A 37 1.15 14.96 8.98
N TYR A 38 2.43 14.89 9.33
CA TYR A 38 3.49 14.58 8.35
C TYR A 38 3.32 13.14 7.83
N LEU A 39 3.27 12.95 6.51
CA LEU A 39 3.28 11.63 5.89
C LEU A 39 4.72 11.27 5.52
N ASN A 40 5.29 10.31 6.25
CA ASN A 40 6.70 9.94 6.12
C ASN A 40 6.92 8.99 4.94
N GLY A 41 7.44 9.54 3.85
CA GLY A 41 7.89 8.82 2.67
C GLY A 41 9.41 8.81 2.48
N GLU A 42 10.18 9.13 3.53
CA GLU A 42 11.65 9.16 3.44
C GLU A 42 12.20 7.79 3.08
N ARG A 43 13.15 7.76 2.14
CA ARG A 43 13.71 6.54 1.57
C ARG A 43 14.24 5.60 2.66
N GLU A 44 14.95 6.14 3.63
CA GLU A 44 15.56 5.42 4.74
C GLU A 44 14.49 4.78 5.64
N ALA A 45 13.31 5.40 5.76
CA ALA A 45 12.22 4.92 6.59
C ALA A 45 11.37 3.88 5.86
N VAL A 46 10.80 4.22 4.69
CA VAL A 46 9.86 3.34 3.96
C VAL A 46 10.47 2.01 3.52
N ARG A 47 11.80 1.91 3.55
CA ARG A 47 12.56 0.71 3.15
C ARG A 47 13.18 -0.06 4.31
N THR A 48 12.93 0.34 5.55
CA THR A 48 13.50 -0.34 6.73
C THR A 48 12.52 -0.46 7.89
N GLN A 49 11.44 0.31 7.91
CA GLN A 49 10.48 0.32 9.00
C GLN A 49 9.07 0.65 8.51
N GLU A 50 8.08 0.41 9.37
CA GLU A 50 6.72 0.90 9.16
C GLU A 50 6.70 2.43 9.09
N THR A 51 5.97 2.96 8.11
CA THR A 51 5.65 4.39 8.04
C THR A 51 4.15 4.61 7.93
N ASN A 52 3.71 5.77 8.40
CA ASN A 52 2.30 6.13 8.28
C ASN A 52 1.84 6.34 6.83
N LEU A 53 2.73 6.78 5.92
CA LEU A 53 2.41 6.87 4.50
C LEU A 53 2.30 5.47 3.86
N GLY A 54 3.16 4.53 4.25
CA GLY A 54 3.05 3.13 3.85
C GLY A 54 1.74 2.49 4.31
N ASN A 55 1.34 2.76 5.55
CA ASN A 55 0.06 2.33 6.09
C ASN A 55 -1.12 2.94 5.33
N LEU A 56 -1.08 4.24 5.05
CA LEU A 56 -2.14 4.91 4.29
C LEU A 56 -2.35 4.28 2.90
N MET A 57 -1.26 4.05 2.18
CA MET A 57 -1.32 3.46 0.84
C MET A 57 -1.85 2.02 0.87
N THR A 58 -1.32 1.19 1.77
CA THR A 58 -1.76 -0.20 1.87
C THR A 58 -3.19 -0.33 2.41
N ASP A 59 -3.63 0.57 3.29
CA ASP A 59 -5.04 0.66 3.70
C ASP A 59 -5.96 1.06 2.55
N ALA A 60 -5.54 2.02 1.71
CA ALA A 60 -6.27 2.42 0.52
C ALA A 60 -6.43 1.25 -0.47
N MET A 61 -5.35 0.54 -0.75
CA MET A 61 -5.38 -0.66 -1.61
C MET A 61 -6.30 -1.74 -1.05
N ARG A 62 -6.18 -2.05 0.24
CA ARG A 62 -6.99 -3.08 0.90
C ARG A 62 -8.47 -2.71 0.92
N ALA A 63 -8.80 -1.46 1.23
CA ALA A 63 -10.17 -0.97 1.22
C ALA A 63 -10.78 -0.98 -0.20
N PHE A 64 -10.00 -0.61 -1.22
CA PHE A 64 -10.46 -0.61 -2.62
C PHE A 64 -10.70 -2.03 -3.15
N SER A 65 -9.75 -2.94 -2.91
CA SER A 65 -9.77 -4.30 -3.43
C SER A 65 -10.69 -5.25 -2.67
N GLY A 66 -10.95 -4.99 -1.39
CA GLY A 66 -11.61 -5.94 -0.50
C GLY A 66 -10.73 -7.13 -0.11
N ALA A 67 -9.42 -7.08 -0.39
CA ALA A 67 -8.48 -8.15 -0.06
C ALA A 67 -8.27 -8.32 1.46
N ASP A 68 -7.84 -9.51 1.88
CA ASP A 68 -7.49 -9.76 3.28
C ASP A 68 -6.26 -8.95 3.70
N ILE A 69 -5.29 -8.83 2.78
CA ILE A 69 -3.96 -8.24 3.00
C ILE A 69 -3.64 -7.32 1.82
N ALA A 70 -2.90 -6.24 2.08
CA ALA A 70 -2.26 -5.45 1.03
C ALA A 70 -0.77 -5.25 1.33
N LEU A 71 0.07 -5.38 0.30
CA LEU A 71 1.52 -5.22 0.38
C LEU A 71 1.99 -4.20 -0.66
N TRP A 72 2.92 -3.34 -0.26
CA TRP A 72 3.52 -2.36 -1.15
C TRP A 72 5.00 -2.20 -0.86
N ASN A 73 5.86 -2.30 -1.87
CA ASN A 73 7.30 -2.13 -1.67
C ASN A 73 7.64 -0.65 -1.41
N GLY A 74 8.49 -0.38 -0.42
CA GLY A 74 8.98 0.96 -0.09
C GLY A 74 9.74 1.63 -1.25
N GLY A 75 10.19 0.84 -2.23
CA GLY A 75 10.71 1.30 -3.51
C GLY A 75 9.72 2.18 -4.27
N GLY A 76 8.42 1.89 -4.17
CA GLY A 76 7.32 2.61 -4.82
C GLY A 76 6.94 3.94 -4.16
N ILE A 77 7.36 4.19 -2.91
CA ILE A 77 7.11 5.47 -2.22
C ILE A 77 8.32 6.39 -2.43
N ARG A 78 8.09 7.55 -3.06
CA ARG A 78 9.19 8.39 -3.60
C ARG A 78 9.30 9.77 -2.96
N ALA A 79 8.29 10.21 -2.22
CA ALA A 79 8.31 11.50 -1.53
C ALA A 79 7.45 11.47 -0.25
N SER A 80 7.66 12.48 0.58
CA SER A 80 6.89 12.76 1.79
C SER A 80 5.85 13.87 1.55
N ALA A 81 4.84 13.96 2.42
CA ALA A 81 3.89 15.08 2.42
C ALA A 81 3.91 15.83 3.76
N LYS A 82 3.98 17.16 3.70
CA LYS A 82 3.85 18.04 4.86
C LYS A 82 2.38 18.12 5.31
N VAL A 83 2.17 18.57 6.54
CA VAL A 83 0.83 18.93 7.04
C VAL A 83 0.19 19.99 6.14
N GLY A 84 -1.09 19.83 5.84
CA GLY A 84 -1.87 20.74 5.00
C GLY A 84 -2.40 20.06 3.75
N ASP A 85 -2.63 20.88 2.71
CA ASP A 85 -3.20 20.45 1.45
C ASP A 85 -2.25 19.53 0.67
N ILE A 86 -2.83 18.52 0.03
CA ILE A 86 -2.15 17.60 -0.88
C ILE A 86 -2.70 17.86 -2.28
N THR A 87 -1.84 18.31 -3.18
CA THR A 87 -2.17 18.52 -4.59
C THR A 87 -2.03 17.23 -5.39
N LEU A 88 -2.61 17.22 -6.60
CA LEU A 88 -2.43 16.15 -7.56
C LEU A 88 -0.94 15.94 -7.89
N GLU A 89 -0.18 17.03 -8.11
CA GLU A 89 1.27 17.00 -8.30
C GLU A 89 1.96 16.25 -7.16
N LYS A 90 1.61 16.59 -5.91
CA LYS A 90 2.23 15.96 -4.74
C LYS A 90 1.89 14.48 -4.67
N ALA A 91 0.66 14.07 -4.99
CA ALA A 91 0.32 12.64 -5.03
C ALA A 91 1.10 11.87 -6.11
N MET A 92 1.26 12.46 -7.30
CA MET A 92 2.07 11.88 -8.37
C MET A 92 3.57 11.88 -8.03
N GLU A 93 4.07 12.85 -7.28
CA GLU A 93 5.44 12.86 -6.77
C GLU A 93 5.68 11.72 -5.75
N ILE A 94 4.69 11.44 -4.89
CA ILE A 94 4.77 10.36 -3.90
C ILE A 94 4.73 8.98 -4.59
N PHE A 95 3.81 8.79 -5.52
CA PHE A 95 3.59 7.54 -6.28
C PHE A 95 3.71 7.82 -7.78
N PRO A 96 4.93 7.94 -8.35
CA PRO A 96 5.11 8.36 -9.73
C PRO A 96 4.95 7.23 -10.75
N PHE A 97 4.73 5.99 -10.30
CA PHE A 97 4.56 4.85 -11.18
C PHE A 97 3.07 4.65 -11.48
N GLU A 98 2.78 4.17 -12.68
CA GLU A 98 1.42 3.84 -13.11
C GLU A 98 1.16 2.34 -12.97
N ASN A 99 1.72 1.69 -11.95
CA ASN A 99 1.54 0.26 -11.75
C ASN A 99 0.06 -0.05 -11.48
N GLY A 100 -0.46 -1.10 -12.09
CA GLY A 100 -1.81 -1.59 -11.88
C GLY A 100 -1.97 -2.24 -10.51
N LEU A 101 -3.11 -1.99 -9.85
CA LEU A 101 -3.50 -2.73 -8.66
C LEU A 101 -4.07 -4.09 -9.06
N VAL A 102 -3.48 -5.16 -8.55
CA VAL A 102 -3.91 -6.54 -8.78
C VAL A 102 -4.22 -7.24 -7.46
N THR A 103 -5.06 -8.27 -7.52
CA THR A 103 -5.21 -9.26 -6.45
C THR A 103 -4.80 -10.65 -6.91
N LEU A 104 -4.29 -11.44 -5.98
CA LEU A 104 -3.94 -12.85 -6.16
C LEU A 104 -4.17 -13.63 -4.86
N GLU A 105 -4.16 -14.96 -4.95
CA GLU A 105 -4.27 -15.83 -3.78
C GLU A 105 -2.90 -16.33 -3.31
N VAL A 106 -2.66 -16.25 -2.00
CA VAL A 106 -1.46 -16.79 -1.34
C VAL A 106 -1.83 -17.63 -0.14
N THR A 107 -1.11 -18.73 0.06
CA THR A 107 -1.17 -19.51 1.30
C THR A 107 -0.42 -18.81 2.42
N GLY A 108 -0.67 -19.21 3.67
CA GLY A 108 0.14 -18.73 4.79
C GLY A 108 1.63 -19.06 4.65
N ALA A 109 1.98 -20.20 4.06
CA ALA A 109 3.38 -20.56 3.77
C ALA A 109 4.04 -19.56 2.81
N GLU A 110 3.38 -19.26 1.70
CA GLU A 110 3.87 -18.28 0.73
C GLU A 110 3.93 -16.88 1.33
N LEU A 111 2.99 -16.51 2.20
CA LEU A 111 3.05 -15.23 2.91
C LEU A 111 4.30 -15.11 3.79
N ILE A 112 4.75 -16.20 4.43
CA ILE A 112 6.02 -16.19 5.17
C ILE A 112 7.19 -15.97 4.21
N GLU A 113 7.22 -16.66 3.06
CA GLU A 113 8.27 -16.50 2.05
C GLU A 113 8.37 -15.06 1.53
N ILE A 114 7.21 -14.45 1.22
CA ILE A 114 7.09 -13.05 0.80
C ILE A 114 7.68 -12.11 1.88
N LEU A 115 7.31 -12.32 3.14
CA LEU A 115 7.78 -11.49 4.25
C LEU A 115 9.27 -11.71 4.57
N GLU A 116 9.78 -12.92 4.40
CA GLU A 116 11.22 -13.23 4.52
C GLU A 116 12.02 -12.47 3.45
N HIS A 117 11.57 -12.52 2.19
CA HIS A 117 12.22 -11.79 1.09
C HIS A 117 12.20 -10.28 1.32
N SER A 118 11.10 -9.75 1.88
CA SER A 118 10.98 -8.33 2.23
C SER A 118 12.07 -7.85 3.20
N VAL A 119 12.53 -8.72 4.11
CA VAL A 119 13.45 -8.33 5.19
C VAL A 119 14.85 -8.95 5.10
N ASP A 120 15.16 -9.75 4.07
CA ASP A 120 16.44 -10.45 3.95
C ASP A 120 17.67 -9.52 3.81
N ALA A 121 17.47 -8.31 3.27
CA ALA A 121 18.51 -7.32 2.99
C ALA A 121 18.65 -6.33 4.15
N TYR A 122 17.72 -6.35 5.11
CA TYR A 122 17.78 -5.50 6.29
C TYR A 122 19.14 -5.64 7.00
N PRO A 123 19.78 -4.53 7.43
CA PRO A 123 19.29 -3.14 7.48
C PRO A 123 19.57 -2.31 6.22
N ALA A 124 19.93 -2.91 5.08
CA ALA A 124 20.10 -2.15 3.84
C ALA A 124 18.78 -1.50 3.41
N VAL A 125 18.89 -0.30 2.82
CA VAL A 125 17.76 0.54 2.37
C VAL A 125 17.23 0.06 1.00
N ALA A 126 16.91 -1.24 0.93
CA ALA A 126 16.49 -1.95 -0.27
C ALA A 126 15.03 -1.61 -0.63
N GLY A 127 14.74 -1.40 -1.93
CA GLY A 127 13.39 -1.03 -2.38
C GLY A 127 12.32 -2.08 -2.04
N LYS A 128 12.72 -3.34 -1.96
CA LYS A 128 11.82 -4.48 -1.78
C LYS A 128 11.14 -4.60 -0.42
N PHE A 129 11.58 -3.86 0.60
CA PHE A 129 10.96 -3.90 1.91
C PHE A 129 9.49 -3.47 1.84
N LEU A 130 8.58 -4.27 2.39
CA LEU A 130 7.14 -4.08 2.26
C LEU A 130 6.57 -3.24 3.39
N GLN A 131 5.76 -2.25 3.03
CA GLN A 131 4.70 -1.69 3.85
C GLN A 131 3.47 -2.60 3.76
N VAL A 132 2.65 -2.66 4.81
CA VAL A 132 1.61 -3.71 4.95
C VAL A 132 0.29 -3.18 5.53
N SER A 133 -0.83 -3.78 5.10
CA SER A 133 -2.16 -3.66 5.72
C SER A 133 -2.84 -5.02 5.85
N GLY A 134 -3.73 -5.17 6.83
CA GLY A 134 -4.44 -6.42 7.11
C GLY A 134 -3.63 -7.47 7.87
N LEU A 135 -2.33 -7.23 8.07
CA LEU A 135 -1.45 -8.09 8.86
C LEU A 135 -0.53 -7.28 9.78
N ARG A 136 0.06 -7.99 10.74
CA ARG A 136 1.20 -7.55 11.55
C ARG A 136 2.25 -8.66 11.52
N PHE A 137 3.53 -8.31 11.45
CA PHE A 137 4.59 -9.28 11.63
C PHE A 137 5.77 -8.76 12.44
N TYR A 138 6.50 -9.71 13.01
CA TYR A 138 7.71 -9.50 13.80
C TYR A 138 8.86 -10.18 13.07
N PHE A 139 10.02 -9.52 12.99
CA PHE A 139 11.22 -10.13 12.42
C PHE A 139 12.47 -9.78 13.22
N SER A 140 13.48 -10.67 13.18
CA SER A 140 14.78 -10.43 13.79
C SER A 140 15.90 -10.42 12.76
N PRO A 141 16.66 -9.31 12.64
CA PRO A 141 17.78 -9.24 11.71
C PRO A 141 19.00 -10.04 12.17
N ASN A 142 19.02 -10.49 13.43
CA ASN A 142 20.07 -11.35 14.00
C ASN A 142 19.96 -12.82 13.55
N ARG A 143 18.87 -13.18 12.85
CA ARG A 143 18.67 -14.52 12.29
C ARG A 143 19.13 -14.58 10.83
N PRO A 144 19.54 -15.78 10.34
CA PRO A 144 19.85 -15.97 8.93
C PRO A 144 18.71 -15.51 8.03
N ALA A 145 19.04 -14.98 6.84
CA ALA A 145 18.04 -14.67 5.81
C ALA A 145 17.20 -15.93 5.49
N GLY A 146 15.88 -15.74 5.31
CA GLY A 146 14.92 -16.85 5.17
C GLY A 146 14.48 -17.45 6.51
N GLN A 147 14.98 -16.94 7.64
CA GLN A 147 14.53 -17.31 8.99
C GLN A 147 14.40 -16.10 9.91
N ARG A 148 14.19 -14.90 9.34
CA ARG A 148 14.07 -13.65 10.09
C ARG A 148 12.67 -13.42 10.62
N VAL A 149 11.63 -13.85 9.91
CA VAL A 149 10.23 -13.69 10.32
C VAL A 149 9.94 -14.60 11.51
N LEU A 150 9.45 -14.01 12.60
CA LEU A 150 9.20 -14.70 13.86
C LEU A 150 7.72 -15.08 14.01
N ASN A 151 6.85 -14.07 13.97
CA ASN A 151 5.40 -14.21 14.15
C ASN A 151 4.69 -13.36 13.10
N VAL A 152 3.62 -13.90 12.54
CA VAL A 152 2.72 -13.20 11.60
C VAL A 152 1.30 -13.34 12.12
N TYR A 153 0.55 -12.25 12.08
CA TYR A 153 -0.86 -12.18 12.44
C TYR A 153 -1.63 -11.58 11.27
N VAL A 154 -2.73 -12.19 10.86
CA VAL A 154 -3.60 -11.70 9.79
C VAL A 154 -4.99 -11.47 10.37
N GLY A 155 -5.53 -10.26 10.21
CA GLY A 155 -6.81 -9.88 10.81
C GLY A 155 -6.83 -9.95 12.35
N GLY A 156 -5.67 -9.90 13.00
CA GLY A 156 -5.53 -10.01 14.45
C GLY A 156 -5.29 -11.44 14.97
N GLU A 157 -5.47 -12.46 14.14
CA GLU A 157 -5.29 -13.86 14.50
C GLU A 157 -3.91 -14.38 14.05
N PRO A 158 -3.29 -15.34 14.76
CA PRO A 158 -2.07 -15.99 14.30
C PRO A 158 -2.21 -16.57 12.87
N LEU A 159 -1.16 -16.43 12.07
CA LEU A 159 -1.16 -16.93 10.70
C LEU A 159 -1.39 -18.45 10.64
N HIS A 160 -2.39 -18.87 9.87
CA HIS A 160 -2.59 -20.27 9.53
C HIS A 160 -1.85 -20.63 8.25
N ILE A 161 -0.89 -21.55 8.34
CA ILE A 161 0.04 -21.89 7.25
C ILE A 161 -0.64 -22.42 5.98
N ASN A 162 -1.71 -23.21 6.14
CA ASN A 162 -2.44 -23.84 5.02
C ASN A 162 -3.68 -23.05 4.59
N LYS A 163 -3.97 -21.91 5.21
CA LYS A 163 -5.10 -21.06 4.82
C LYS A 163 -4.68 -20.20 3.63
N THR A 164 -5.60 -20.04 2.67
CA THR A 164 -5.46 -19.09 1.56
C THR A 164 -5.99 -17.71 1.98
N TYR A 165 -5.30 -16.66 1.55
CA TYR A 165 -5.64 -15.26 1.74
C TYR A 165 -5.65 -14.55 0.40
N VAL A 166 -6.57 -13.61 0.22
CA VAL A 166 -6.57 -12.69 -0.92
C VAL A 166 -5.59 -11.56 -0.62
N LEU A 167 -4.62 -11.38 -1.52
CA LEU A 167 -3.54 -10.42 -1.40
C LEU A 167 -3.65 -9.34 -2.49
N ALA A 168 -3.68 -8.07 -2.11
CA ALA A 168 -3.55 -6.94 -3.04
C ALA A 168 -2.11 -6.44 -3.12
N THR A 169 -1.60 -6.20 -4.33
CA THR A 169 -0.24 -5.71 -4.60
C THR A 169 -0.16 -5.02 -5.98
N SER A 170 1.00 -4.50 -6.38
CA SER A 170 1.22 -4.01 -7.75
C SER A 170 1.47 -5.13 -8.75
N ASP A 171 1.10 -4.90 -10.01
CA ASP A 171 1.52 -5.72 -11.14
C ASP A 171 3.06 -5.75 -11.31
N PHE A 172 3.79 -4.70 -10.93
CA PHE A 172 5.26 -4.70 -10.87
C PHE A 172 5.80 -5.82 -9.97
N LEU A 173 5.30 -5.92 -8.72
CA LEU A 173 5.72 -7.00 -7.82
C LEU A 173 5.21 -8.34 -8.34
N ALA A 174 3.96 -8.41 -8.81
CA ALA A 174 3.39 -9.64 -9.33
C ALA A 174 4.15 -10.20 -10.55
N ALA A 175 4.77 -9.33 -11.34
CA ALA A 175 5.63 -9.69 -12.47
C ALA A 175 7.09 -10.02 -12.06
N GLY A 176 7.36 -10.24 -10.77
CA GLY A 176 8.69 -10.57 -10.25
C GLY A 176 9.60 -9.36 -9.98
N GLY A 177 9.07 -8.15 -10.05
CA GLY A 177 9.79 -6.92 -9.68
C GLY A 177 10.35 -7.01 -8.26
N ASP A 178 11.48 -6.35 -8.01
CA ASP A 178 12.20 -6.42 -6.73
C ASP A 178 12.56 -7.87 -6.28
N ALA A 179 12.67 -8.78 -7.26
CA ALA A 179 12.94 -10.21 -7.10
C ALA A 179 11.85 -10.98 -6.33
N TYR A 180 10.60 -10.52 -6.39
CA TYR A 180 9.45 -11.28 -5.88
C TYR A 180 8.99 -12.38 -6.86
N GLU A 181 9.93 -13.26 -7.27
CA GLU A 181 9.70 -14.30 -8.28
C GLU A 181 8.62 -15.31 -7.87
N MET A 182 8.35 -15.45 -6.57
CA MET A 182 7.26 -16.30 -6.05
C MET A 182 5.85 -15.87 -6.49
N PHE A 183 5.71 -14.70 -7.13
CA PHE A 183 4.44 -14.28 -7.74
C PHE A 183 4.27 -14.70 -9.20
N LEU A 184 5.32 -15.14 -9.91
CA LEU A 184 5.27 -15.33 -11.37
C LEU A 184 4.24 -16.37 -11.84
N ASP A 185 3.95 -17.38 -11.02
CA ASP A 185 2.99 -18.45 -11.32
C ASP A 185 1.58 -18.18 -10.77
N LYS A 186 1.32 -16.97 -10.24
CA LYS A 186 0.04 -16.61 -9.64
C LYS A 186 -0.95 -16.12 -10.69
N GLU A 187 -2.20 -16.56 -10.56
CA GLU A 187 -3.30 -16.00 -11.32
C GLU A 187 -3.64 -14.60 -10.77
N LEU A 188 -3.63 -13.60 -11.65
CA LEU A 188 -3.83 -12.20 -11.29
C LEU A 188 -5.22 -11.73 -11.70
N THR A 189 -5.92 -11.09 -10.77
CA THR A 189 -7.11 -10.29 -11.09
C THR A 189 -6.73 -8.81 -11.13
N TYR A 190 -6.78 -8.21 -12.33
CA TYR A 190 -6.56 -6.78 -12.51
C TYR A 190 -7.80 -5.99 -12.11
N LEU A 191 -7.64 -4.99 -11.24
CA LEU A 191 -8.75 -4.19 -10.75
C LEU A 191 -9.07 -2.96 -11.64
N GLY A 192 -8.34 -2.80 -12.75
CA GLY A 192 -8.57 -1.72 -13.72
C GLY A 192 -8.25 -0.32 -13.20
N VAL A 193 -7.44 -0.23 -12.14
CA VAL A 193 -6.97 1.04 -11.57
C VAL A 193 -5.47 0.99 -11.28
N THR A 194 -4.83 2.16 -11.28
CA THR A 194 -3.42 2.30 -10.89
C THR A 194 -3.28 2.64 -9.40
N GLU A 195 -2.06 2.47 -8.88
CA GLU A 195 -1.68 2.93 -7.53
C GLU A 195 -2.03 4.40 -7.28
N GLN A 196 -1.77 5.26 -8.27
CA GLN A 196 -2.07 6.70 -8.22
C GLN A 196 -3.57 6.93 -8.07
N GLN A 197 -4.38 6.27 -8.89
CA GLN A 197 -5.83 6.40 -8.84
C GLN A 197 -6.40 5.94 -7.50
N VAL A 198 -5.87 4.87 -6.94
CA VAL A 198 -6.25 4.35 -5.61
C VAL A 198 -5.91 5.36 -4.52
N PHE A 199 -4.69 5.90 -4.52
CA PHE A 199 -4.25 6.87 -3.53
C PHE A 199 -5.02 8.19 -3.64
N ILE A 200 -5.17 8.74 -4.84
CA ILE A 200 -5.93 9.97 -5.11
C ILE A 200 -7.38 9.79 -4.66
N ARG A 201 -8.04 8.70 -5.06
CA ARG A 201 -9.42 8.41 -4.64
C ARG A 201 -9.52 8.36 -3.12
N HIS A 202 -8.60 7.66 -2.46
CA HIS A 202 -8.61 7.54 -1.01
C HIS A 202 -8.47 8.90 -0.31
N LEU A 203 -7.57 9.77 -0.78
CA LEU A 203 -7.42 11.14 -0.27
C LEU A 203 -8.71 11.95 -0.44
N MET A 204 -9.33 11.89 -1.62
CA MET A 204 -10.57 12.63 -1.90
C MET A 204 -11.75 12.17 -1.02
N GLU A 205 -11.81 10.87 -0.70
CA GLU A 205 -12.88 10.29 0.11
C GLU A 205 -12.68 10.48 1.62
N ASN A 206 -11.42 10.52 2.08
CA ASN A 206 -11.07 10.40 3.50
C ASN A 206 -10.29 11.61 4.05
N SER A 207 -10.23 12.71 3.30
CA SER A 207 -9.59 13.95 3.74
C SER A 207 -10.37 14.66 4.87
N PRO A 208 -9.69 15.21 5.89
CA PRO A 208 -8.25 15.10 6.15
C PRO A 208 -7.84 13.70 6.65
N VAL A 209 -6.69 13.20 6.20
CA VAL A 209 -6.15 11.90 6.64
C VAL A 209 -5.23 12.02 7.86
N PHE A 210 -5.23 10.98 8.70
CA PHE A 210 -4.42 10.89 9.93
C PHE A 210 -3.86 9.46 10.16
N PRO A 211 -3.16 8.86 9.17
CA PRO A 211 -2.62 7.51 9.32
C PRO A 211 -1.59 7.44 10.46
N LYS A 212 -1.53 6.32 11.16
CA LYS A 212 -0.63 6.12 12.30
C LYS A 212 0.34 5.00 12.02
N VAL A 213 1.48 5.00 12.70
CA VAL A 213 2.29 3.80 12.90
C VAL A 213 1.62 2.98 14.00
N GLU A 214 1.26 1.74 13.70
CA GLU A 214 0.40 0.87 14.53
C GLU A 214 1.13 -0.40 15.00
N GLY A 215 2.44 -0.49 14.72
CA GLY A 215 3.24 -1.67 15.01
C GLY A 215 2.88 -2.82 14.09
N ARG A 216 2.53 -2.56 12.82
CA ARG A 216 2.34 -3.57 11.78
C ARG A 216 3.64 -4.28 11.42
N ILE A 217 4.77 -3.61 11.57
CA ILE A 217 6.10 -4.18 11.30
C ILE A 217 7.00 -3.93 12.50
N VAL A 218 7.46 -4.99 13.16
CA VAL A 218 8.20 -4.89 14.42
C VAL A 218 9.56 -5.61 14.32
N VAL A 219 10.64 -4.86 14.53
CA VAL A 219 11.99 -5.41 14.63
C VAL A 219 12.24 -5.93 16.04
N VAL A 220 12.73 -7.16 16.17
CA VAL A 220 13.10 -7.80 17.43
C VAL A 220 14.59 -8.12 17.41
N TRP A 221 15.35 -7.53 18.34
CA TRP A 221 16.80 -7.69 18.46
C TRP A 221 17.16 -8.88 19.33
#